data_AF-A0A1V5QRP4-F1
#
_entry.id   AF-A0A1V5QRP4-F1
#
_cell.length_a   1.000
_cell.length_b   1.000
_cell.length_c   1.000
_cell.angle_alpha   90.00
_cell.angle_beta   90.00
_cell.angle_gamma   90.00
#
_symmetry.space_group_name_H-M   'P 1'
#
loop_
_entity.id
_entity.type
_entity.pdbx_description
1 polymer ?
#
loop_
_entity_poly.entity_id
_entity_poly.type
_entity_poly.pdbx_seq_one_letter_code
_entity_poly.pdbx_strand_id
1 'polypeptide(L)'
;MSDIINHPPHYTEHQSHDHYFKDVQTLKSVDVYRVLVLFGVTNPCIQHAIKKLLCAGQRGVKDQKQDVQEAIASLVRYLEMQTEDEKK
;
A
#
# COMPACT_ATOMS: atom_id res chain seq x y z
N MET A 1 -25.00 40.39 -7.55
CA MET A 1 -25.00 39.24 -6.63
C MET A 1 -25.33 38.00 -7.45
N SER A 2 -24.39 37.39 -8.18
CA SER A 2 -23.21 36.59 -7.76
C SER A 2 -23.57 35.19 -7.25
N ASP A 3 -24.23 34.39 -8.08
CA ASP A 3 -24.18 32.93 -7.97
C ASP A 3 -23.30 32.40 -9.11
N ILE A 4 -21.99 32.57 -8.93
CA ILE A 4 -20.98 31.96 -9.78
C ILE A 4 -20.90 30.49 -9.37
N ILE A 5 -21.21 29.66 -10.35
CA ILE A 5 -20.97 28.22 -10.46
C ILE A 5 -19.64 27.86 -9.76
N ASN A 6 -19.71 27.31 -8.54
CA ASN A 6 -18.58 26.64 -7.90
C ASN A 6 -18.42 25.26 -8.54
N HIS A 7 -17.93 25.24 -9.78
CA HIS A 7 -17.26 24.05 -10.30
C HIS A 7 -15.90 23.97 -9.61
N PRO A 8 -15.60 22.93 -8.82
CA PRO A 8 -14.29 22.82 -8.19
C PRO A 8 -13.22 22.76 -9.29
N PRO A 9 -12.08 23.45 -9.13
CA PRO A 9 -11.05 23.54 -10.15
C PRO A 9 -10.49 22.16 -10.51
N HIS A 10 -10.51 21.84 -11.80
CA HIS A 10 -9.84 20.68 -12.38
C HIS A 10 -8.33 20.89 -12.29
N TYR A 11 -7.71 20.43 -11.20
CA TYR A 11 -6.25 20.43 -11.09
C TYR A 11 -5.68 19.32 -11.96
N THR A 12 -5.14 19.70 -13.11
CA THR A 12 -4.28 18.84 -13.94
C THR A 12 -2.86 19.40 -13.86
N GLU A 13 -2.13 19.06 -12.79
CA GLU A 13 -0.67 19.14 -12.78
C GLU A 13 -0.13 17.73 -12.97
N HIS A 14 0.48 17.48 -14.13
CA HIS A 14 1.32 16.30 -14.34
C HIS A 14 2.61 16.46 -13.53
N GLN A 15 2.55 16.13 -12.24
CA GLN A 15 3.75 15.90 -11.43
C GLN A 15 4.20 14.46 -11.66
N SER A 16 5.50 14.24 -11.88
CA SER A 16 6.15 12.96 -12.23
C SER A 16 6.12 11.91 -11.10
N HIS A 17 4.96 11.71 -10.47
CA HIS A 17 4.72 10.86 -9.31
C HIS A 17 3.59 9.85 -9.57
N ASP A 18 3.21 9.65 -10.84
CA ASP A 18 2.12 8.77 -11.28
C ASP A 18 2.20 7.34 -10.71
N HIS A 19 3.40 6.87 -10.32
CA HIS A 19 3.58 5.54 -9.74
C HIS A 19 2.98 5.38 -8.34
N TYR A 20 2.90 6.46 -7.55
CA TYR A 20 2.38 6.45 -6.17
C TYR A 20 0.89 6.76 -6.09
N PHE A 21 0.30 7.27 -7.16
CA PHE A 21 -1.12 7.57 -7.23
C PHE A 21 -1.87 6.49 -7.98
N LYS A 22 -3.03 6.12 -7.46
CA LYS A 22 -3.93 5.14 -8.08
C LYS A 22 -5.31 5.75 -8.11
N ASP A 23 -5.90 5.82 -9.30
CA ASP A 23 -7.26 6.30 -9.44
C ASP A 23 -8.22 5.32 -8.73
N VAL A 24 -9.01 5.88 -7.81
CA VAL A 24 -9.99 5.17 -6.99
C VAL A 24 -11.34 5.88 -6.99
N GLN A 25 -11.58 6.82 -7.92
CA GLN A 25 -12.82 7.61 -7.99
C GLN A 25 -14.09 6.74 -8.06
N THR A 26 -13.98 5.54 -8.62
CA THR A 26 -15.09 4.58 -8.76
C THR A 26 -15.33 3.72 -7.51
N LEU A 27 -14.45 3.78 -6.51
CA LEU A 27 -14.50 2.95 -5.32
C LEU A 27 -15.13 3.71 -4.15
N LYS A 28 -16.10 3.08 -3.48
CA LYS A 28 -16.69 3.62 -2.23
C LYS A 28 -15.70 3.61 -1.06
N SER A 29 -14.81 2.63 -1.04
CA SER A 29 -13.78 2.46 -0.02
C SER A 29 -12.59 1.68 -0.56
N VAL A 30 -11.44 1.83 0.10
CA VAL A 30 -10.20 1.11 -0.21
C VAL A 30 -9.75 0.38 1.04
N ASP A 31 -9.51 -0.92 0.93
CA ASP A 31 -8.89 -1.72 1.98
C ASP A 31 -7.44 -2.08 1.60
N VAL A 32 -6.72 -2.70 2.53
CA VAL A 32 -5.33 -3.11 2.32
C VAL A 32 -5.17 -4.03 1.10
N TYR A 33 -6.12 -4.93 0.86
CA TYR A 33 -6.03 -5.84 -0.28
C TYR A 33 -6.19 -5.11 -1.60
N ARG A 34 -7.07 -4.12 -1.66
CA ARG A 34 -7.23 -3.25 -2.82
C ARG A 34 -5.98 -2.42 -3.08
N VAL A 35 -5.31 -1.92 -2.03
CA VAL A 35 -4.00 -1.25 -2.17
C VAL A 35 -2.98 -2.21 -2.79
N LEU A 36 -2.85 -3.44 -2.28
CA LEU A 36 -1.92 -4.43 -2.84
C LEU A 36 -2.17 -4.69 -4.33
N VAL A 37 -3.44 -4.81 -4.74
CA VAL A 37 -3.84 -4.99 -6.14
C VAL A 37 -3.51 -3.75 -6.99
N LEU A 38 -3.86 -2.55 -6.54
CA LEU A 38 -3.64 -1.30 -7.28
C LEU A 38 -2.14 -1.03 -7.52
N PHE A 39 -1.28 -1.45 -6.59
CA PHE A 39 0.17 -1.34 -6.70
C PHE A 39 0.86 -2.57 -7.32
N GLY A 40 0.11 -3.59 -7.73
CA GLY A 40 0.68 -4.79 -8.36
C GLY A 40 1.57 -5.62 -7.44
N VAL A 41 1.33 -5.58 -6.12
CA VAL A 41 2.11 -6.35 -5.16
C VAL A 41 1.65 -7.80 -5.17
N THR A 42 2.43 -8.70 -5.77
CA THR A 42 2.06 -10.11 -5.95
C THR A 42 2.77 -11.07 -5.01
N ASN A 43 3.96 -10.73 -4.51
CA ASN A 43 4.72 -11.63 -3.65
C ASN A 43 4.08 -11.76 -2.26
N PRO A 44 3.80 -12.98 -1.76
CA PRO A 44 3.08 -13.19 -0.51
C PRO A 44 3.81 -12.64 0.72
N CYS A 45 5.15 -12.68 0.74
CA CYS A 45 5.95 -12.13 1.83
C CYS A 45 5.84 -10.59 1.88
N ILE A 46 5.91 -9.94 0.71
CA ILE A 46 5.75 -8.49 0.59
C ILE A 46 4.32 -8.07 0.96
N GLN A 47 3.31 -8.80 0.50
CA GLN A 47 1.91 -8.55 0.88
C GLN A 47 1.71 -8.65 2.41
N HIS A 48 2.29 -9.67 3.05
CA HIS A 48 2.20 -9.84 4.49
C HIS A 48 2.86 -8.67 5.25
N ALA A 49 4.05 -8.26 4.82
CA ALA A 49 4.77 -7.12 5.40
C ALA A 49 3.98 -5.82 5.27
N ILE A 50 3.46 -5.49 4.08
CA ILE A 50 2.65 -4.28 3.87
C ILE A 50 1.40 -4.29 4.74
N LYS A 51 0.69 -5.42 4.81
CA LYS A 51 -0.51 -5.56 5.67
C LYS A 51 -0.19 -5.31 7.14
N LYS A 52 0.99 -5.71 7.59
CA LYS A 52 1.46 -5.47 8.96
C LYS A 52 1.78 -4.00 9.18
N LEU A 53 2.49 -3.37 8.25
CA LEU A 53 2.92 -1.97 8.37
C LEU A 53 1.75 -0.97 8.28
N LEU A 54 0.77 -1.20 7.39
CA LEU A 54 -0.39 -0.30 7.24
C LEU A 54 -1.35 -0.32 8.44
N CYS A 55 -1.33 -1.37 9.26
CA CYS A 55 -2.27 -1.55 10.38
C CYS A 55 -1.54 -1.77 11.73
N ALA A 56 -0.26 -1.43 11.82
CA ALA A 56 0.56 -1.71 12.99
C ALA A 56 0.01 -1.03 14.23
N GLY A 57 -0.21 -1.79 15.31
CA GLY A 57 -0.74 -1.26 16.57
C GLY A 57 -2.22 -0.83 16.54
N GLN A 58 -2.91 -0.94 15.40
CA GLN A 58 -4.32 -0.53 15.26
C GLN A 58 -5.32 -1.69 15.42
N ARG A 59 -4.83 -2.94 15.51
CA ARG A 59 -5.68 -4.14 15.56
C ARG A 59 -6.02 -4.63 16.97
N GLY A 60 -5.72 -3.84 18.00
CA GLY A 60 -6.14 -4.05 19.39
C GLY A 60 -5.52 -5.24 20.15
N VAL A 61 -4.95 -6.22 19.44
CA VAL A 61 -4.39 -7.45 20.05
C VAL A 61 -2.86 -7.41 20.18
N LYS A 62 -2.16 -6.69 19.31
CA LYS A 62 -0.70 -6.68 19.23
C LYS A 62 -0.13 -5.27 19.33
N ASP A 63 1.03 -5.16 19.98
CA ASP A 63 1.82 -3.92 20.02
C ASP A 63 2.44 -3.63 18.64
N GLN A 64 2.58 -2.35 18.32
CA GLN A 64 3.14 -1.87 17.05
C GLN A 64 4.53 -2.47 16.80
N LYS A 65 5.35 -2.60 17.84
CA LYS A 65 6.67 -3.22 17.76
C LYS A 65 6.60 -4.66 17.23
N GLN A 66 5.65 -5.45 17.73
CA GLN A 66 5.47 -6.83 17.29
C GLN A 66 5.05 -6.88 15.81
N ASP A 67 4.13 -6.02 15.37
CA ASP A 67 3.73 -5.97 13.95
C ASP A 67 4.91 -5.61 13.03
N VAL A 68 5.77 -4.67 13.45
CA VAL A 68 6.99 -4.32 12.71
C VAL A 68 7.97 -5.50 12.66
N GLN A 69 8.18 -6.21 13.78
CA GLN A 69 9.04 -7.40 13.80
C GLN A 69 8.52 -8.51 12.88
N GLU A 70 7.21 -8.76 12.87
CA GLU A 70 6.58 -9.73 11.96
C GLU A 70 6.69 -9.31 10.48
N ALA A 71 6.64 -8.00 10.19
CA ALA A 71 6.90 -7.48 8.85
C ALA A 71 8.36 -7.72 8.43
N ILE A 72 9.33 -7.43 9.30
CA ILE A 72 10.76 -7.67 9.06
C ILE A 72 11.02 -9.15 8.77
N ALA A 73 10.48 -10.06 9.60
CA ALA A 73 10.64 -11.50 9.39
C ALA A 73 10.11 -11.96 8.02
N SER A 74 8.99 -11.37 7.57
CA SER A 74 8.43 -11.65 6.24
C SER A 74 9.37 -11.18 5.12
N LEU A 75 9.98 -10.00 5.26
CA LEU A 75 10.93 -9.46 4.28
C LEU A 75 12.26 -10.23 4.24
N VAL A 76 12.75 -10.72 5.39
CA VAL A 76 13.91 -11.61 5.43
C VAL A 76 13.63 -12.87 4.63
N ARG A 77 12.46 -13.50 4.85
CA ARG A 77 12.06 -14.69 4.06
C ARG A 77 12.01 -14.41 2.56
N TYR A 78 11.52 -13.23 2.16
CA TYR A 78 11.53 -12.82 0.75
C TYR A 78 12.96 -12.83 0.17
N LEU A 79 13.93 -12.22 0.86
CA LEU A 79 15.32 -12.17 0.40
C LEU A 79 15.98 -13.56 0.35
N GLU A 80 15.68 -14.42 1.32
CA GLU A 80 16.12 -15.82 1.31
C GLU A 80 15.63 -16.55 0.04
N MET A 81 14.35 -16.38 -0.33
CA MET A 81 13.80 -16.95 -1.57
C MET A 81 14.53 -16.44 -2.82
N GLN A 82 14.84 -15.14 -2.89
CA GLN A 82 15.61 -14.60 -4.01
C GLN A 82 17.00 -15.22 -4.08
N THR A 83 17.66 -15.41 -2.94
CA THR A 83 18.98 -16.07 -2.87
C THR A 83 18.90 -17.55 -3.28
N GLU A 84 17.81 -18.25 -2.94
CA GLU A 84 17.55 -19.62 -3.37
C GLU A 84 17.36 -19.72 -4.89
N ASP A 85 16.64 -18.75 -5.49
CA ASP A 85 16.34 -18.72 -6.92
C ASP A 85 17.57 -18.33 -7.78
N GLU A 86 18.46 -17.47 -7.27
CA GLU A 86 19.72 -17.10 -7.94
C GLU A 86 20.74 -18.25 -8.03
N LYS A 87 20.63 -19.23 -7.14
CA LYS A 87 21.52 -20.40 -7.09
C LYS A 87 21.05 -21.56 -7.98
N LYS A 88 19.93 -21.41 -8.68
CA LYS A 88 19.41 -22.38 -9.66
C LYS A 88 20.01 -22.13 -11.03
#